data_AF-A0A812XCF4-F1
#
_entry.id   AF-A0A812XCF4-F1
#
_cell.length_a   1.000
_cell.length_b   1.000
_cell.length_c   1.000
_cell.angle_alpha   90.00
_cell.angle_beta   90.00
_cell.angle_gamma   90.00
#
_symmetry.space_group_name_H-M   'P 1'
#
loop_
_entity.id
_entity.type
_entity.pdbx_description
1 polymer ?
#
loop_
_entity_poly.entity_id
_entity_poly.type
_entity_poly.pdbx_seq_one_letter_code
_entity_poly.pdbx_strand_id
1 'polypeptide(L)'
;MIQHLQVDEKGSTWALTEEYIDLCIARADANSDGRIDLDEFVHLLVMHLPDARIAADAEFMTDTEECIRLWSQERAQRLAKSVLVATSDRIGMQRLAICTAITLGAAMIEATLFVNFSHPAAFFFILRYAAEQLLPSVVWLTQDAALVADAMGYSPEELLVFHIMDPAKKAARMLAAGQCHAVRSVAAGFGLLGQLFQIAQITTNTRKQFDERVRLGEEPPLSSGANERVIRLCGDFSFVTYTTASKQGKYHVLPVMDPNSMRMLAEKVTLGFRYPLFLGVQSKLWGQPCLAQGHTNLRCFLQFFGLFFSLLFACSREVWQPLLGDAVRPSWLLDGPPGRKILCIEASACIFLAGCSDLGKPCEAANMPDPRWMERKASRPAEIRLPRHSAIVLKLYIQVACRCS
;
A
#
# COMPACT_ATOMS: atom_id res chain seq x y z
N MET A 1 -2.07 37.50 -32.45
CA MET A 1 -1.10 36.78 -33.30
C MET A 1 -1.57 35.33 -33.51
N ILE A 2 -2.78 35.13 -34.05
CA ILE A 2 -3.26 33.88 -34.67
C ILE A 2 -4.34 34.34 -35.66
N GLN A 3 -3.97 34.60 -36.91
CA GLN A 3 -4.91 34.93 -38.00
C GLN A 3 -4.58 34.19 -39.32
N HIS A 4 -3.61 33.26 -39.32
CA HIS A 4 -3.17 32.56 -40.54
C HIS A 4 -3.83 31.20 -40.78
N LEU A 5 -4.90 30.86 -40.06
CA LEU A 5 -5.71 29.68 -40.38
C LEU A 5 -6.84 30.10 -41.31
N GLN A 6 -6.59 30.10 -42.61
CA GLN A 6 -7.65 30.22 -43.61
C GLN A 6 -8.39 28.88 -43.70
N VAL A 7 -9.68 28.91 -43.39
CA VAL A 7 -10.59 27.79 -43.64
C VAL A 7 -11.05 27.92 -45.08
N ASP A 8 -10.67 26.97 -45.93
CA ASP A 8 -11.25 26.85 -47.27
C ASP A 8 -12.75 26.53 -47.13
N GLU A 9 -13.61 27.23 -47.88
CA GLU A 9 -15.08 27.10 -47.86
C GLU A 9 -15.57 25.67 -48.18
N LYS A 10 -14.67 24.80 -48.66
CA LYS A 10 -14.99 23.41 -49.04
C LYS A 10 -14.73 22.35 -47.97
N GLY A 11 -14.33 22.72 -46.75
CA GLY A 11 -14.41 21.81 -45.60
C GLY A 11 -13.59 20.51 -45.71
N SER A 12 -12.46 20.53 -46.42
CA SER A 12 -11.53 19.39 -46.42
C SER A 12 -10.07 19.83 -46.51
N THR A 13 -9.25 19.23 -45.65
CA THR A 13 -7.79 19.31 -45.53
C THR A 13 -7.21 20.66 -45.11
N TRP A 14 -6.68 20.68 -43.88
CA TRP A 14 -5.82 21.73 -43.35
C TRP A 14 -4.48 21.64 -44.10
N ALA A 15 -4.35 22.35 -45.21
CA ALA A 15 -3.05 22.52 -45.85
C ALA A 15 -2.25 23.52 -45.00
N LEU A 16 -1.13 23.07 -44.43
CA LEU A 16 -0.16 23.98 -43.83
C LEU A 16 0.37 24.88 -44.95
N THR A 17 0.19 26.19 -44.82
CA THR A 17 0.75 27.15 -45.78
C THR A 17 2.27 27.07 -45.74
N GLU A 18 2.94 27.24 -46.89
CA GLU A 18 4.41 27.26 -46.96
C GLU A 18 4.99 28.29 -45.98
N GLU A 19 4.36 29.47 -45.86
CA GLU A 19 4.74 30.50 -44.88
C GLU A 19 4.71 30.00 -43.42
N TYR A 20 3.78 29.11 -43.07
CA TYR A 20 3.71 28.56 -41.72
C TYR A 20 4.81 27.51 -41.50
N ILE A 21 5.11 26.72 -42.53
CA ILE A 21 6.23 25.75 -42.50
C ILE A 21 7.54 26.50 -42.33
N ASP A 22 7.77 27.57 -43.09
CA ASP A 22 8.97 28.42 -42.98
C ASP A 22 9.08 29.07 -41.59
N LEU A 23 7.96 29.53 -41.03
CA LEU A 23 7.93 30.08 -39.68
C LEU A 23 8.25 29.03 -38.61
N CYS A 24 7.77 27.80 -38.77
CA CYS A 24 8.08 26.69 -37.86
C CYS A 24 9.55 26.29 -37.95
N ILE A 25 10.12 26.23 -39.16
CA ILE A 25 11.53 25.90 -39.38
C ILE A 25 12.42 26.99 -38.79
N ALA A 26 12.17 28.26 -39.12
CA ALA A 26 12.94 29.40 -38.60
C ALA A 26 12.86 29.54 -37.07
N ARG A 27 11.82 29.01 -36.44
CA ARG A 27 11.66 29.02 -34.98
C ARG A 27 12.35 27.84 -34.29
N ALA A 28 12.51 26.72 -34.98
CA ALA A 28 13.16 25.53 -34.43
C ALA A 28 14.65 25.47 -34.69
N ASP A 29 15.11 26.07 -35.79
CA ASP A 29 16.52 26.28 -36.12
C ASP A 29 17.13 27.33 -35.15
N ALA A 30 17.51 26.86 -33.96
CA ALA A 30 18.00 27.70 -32.87
C ALA A 30 19.42 28.22 -33.16
N ASN A 31 20.18 27.48 -33.96
CA ASN A 31 21.55 27.82 -34.33
C ASN A 31 21.65 28.63 -35.65
N SER A 32 20.54 28.76 -36.39
CA SER A 32 20.43 29.47 -37.68
C SER A 32 21.32 28.90 -38.79
N ASP A 33 21.57 27.60 -38.79
CA ASP A 33 22.38 26.92 -39.81
C ASP A 33 21.58 26.52 -41.06
N GLY A 34 20.26 26.77 -41.06
CA GLY A 34 19.35 26.44 -42.14
C GLY A 34 18.96 24.95 -42.18
N ARG A 35 19.26 24.19 -41.12
CA ARG A 35 18.87 22.80 -40.91
C ARG A 35 18.24 22.68 -39.52
N ILE A 36 17.51 21.59 -39.31
CA ILE A 36 16.98 21.24 -38.00
C ILE A 36 17.75 20.02 -37.55
N ASP A 37 18.60 20.17 -36.55
CA ASP A 37 19.28 19.03 -35.93
C ASP A 37 18.33 18.21 -35.04
N LEU A 38 18.83 17.11 -34.47
CA LEU A 38 17.98 16.22 -33.66
C LEU A 38 17.45 16.91 -32.39
N ASP A 39 18.25 17.78 -31.78
CA ASP A 39 17.87 18.44 -30.53
C ASP A 39 16.83 19.54 -30.81
N GLU A 40 17.01 20.28 -31.90
CA GLU A 40 16.05 21.25 -32.43
C GLU A 40 14.73 20.59 -32.85
N PHE A 41 14.79 19.42 -33.51
CA PHE A 41 13.61 18.66 -33.89
C PHE A 41 12.83 18.16 -32.67
N VAL A 42 13.53 17.66 -31.65
CA VAL A 42 12.91 17.26 -30.38
C VAL A 42 12.25 18.48 -29.70
N HIS A 43 12.91 19.64 -29.74
CA HIS A 43 12.37 20.88 -29.18
C HIS A 43 11.12 21.37 -29.93
N LEU A 44 11.09 21.23 -31.26
CA LEU A 44 9.94 21.55 -32.11
C LEU A 44 8.75 20.63 -31.80
N LEU A 45 8.98 19.32 -31.65
CA LEU A 45 7.95 18.35 -31.26
C LEU A 45 7.36 18.65 -29.88
N VAL A 46 8.19 19.08 -28.93
CA VAL A 46 7.75 19.45 -27.57
C VAL A 46 6.97 20.77 -27.57
N MET A 47 7.34 21.75 -28.40
CA MET A 47 6.68 23.06 -28.47
C MET A 47 5.29 23.04 -29.14
N HIS A 48 5.03 22.10 -30.06
CA HIS A 48 3.80 22.06 -30.86
C HIS A 48 2.80 21.00 -30.46
N LEU A 49 3.02 20.30 -29.36
CA LEU A 49 1.97 19.58 -28.66
C LEU A 49 1.28 20.59 -27.71
N PRO A 50 0.13 21.20 -28.08
CA PRO A 50 -0.59 22.12 -27.18
C PRO A 50 -0.96 21.46 -25.84
N ASP A 51 -1.12 20.15 -25.82
CA ASP A 51 -1.30 19.35 -24.60
C ASP A 51 0.00 19.12 -23.82
N ALA A 52 1.18 19.16 -24.45
CA ALA A 52 2.47 19.04 -23.76
C ALA A 52 2.81 20.31 -22.97
N ARG A 53 2.36 21.49 -23.42
CA ARG A 53 2.43 22.72 -22.64
C ARG A 53 1.47 22.70 -21.45
N ILE A 54 0.25 22.19 -21.60
CA ILE A 54 -0.67 22.01 -20.46
C ILE A 54 -0.11 20.97 -19.47
N ALA A 55 0.59 19.95 -19.94
CA ALA A 55 1.26 18.95 -19.09
C ALA A 55 2.62 19.42 -18.51
N ALA A 56 3.26 20.43 -19.10
CA ALA A 56 4.52 21.00 -18.63
C ALA A 56 4.31 22.22 -17.72
N ASP A 57 3.28 23.04 -17.99
CA ASP A 57 2.89 24.24 -17.22
C ASP A 57 1.89 23.91 -16.11
N ALA A 58 1.20 22.77 -16.17
CA ALA A 58 0.72 22.13 -14.95
C ALA A 58 1.96 21.60 -14.24
N GLU A 59 2.64 22.49 -13.54
CA GLU A 59 3.57 22.18 -12.46
C GLU A 59 2.83 21.26 -11.48
N PHE A 60 2.84 19.96 -11.79
CA PHE A 60 2.74 18.89 -10.82
C PHE A 60 4.03 18.89 -9.98
N MET A 61 4.39 20.06 -9.45
CA MET A 61 5.43 20.32 -8.48
C MET A 61 4.93 19.81 -7.13
N THR A 62 4.58 18.53 -7.06
CA THR A 62 4.60 17.83 -5.79
C THR A 62 6.04 17.81 -5.34
N ASP A 63 6.31 18.46 -4.20
CA ASP A 63 7.58 18.34 -3.51
C ASP A 63 7.90 16.84 -3.37
N THR A 64 9.00 16.44 -4.04
CA THR A 64 9.44 15.05 -4.06
C THR A 64 9.73 14.56 -2.65
N GLU A 65 10.27 15.42 -1.79
CA GLU A 65 10.57 15.06 -0.41
C GLU A 65 9.29 14.83 0.39
N GLU A 66 8.29 15.69 0.22
CA GLU A 66 6.97 15.52 0.85
C GLU A 66 6.28 14.24 0.39
N CYS A 67 6.28 13.93 -0.91
CA CYS A 67 5.74 12.68 -1.45
C CYS A 67 6.42 11.46 -0.83
N ILE A 68 7.75 11.45 -0.79
CA ILE A 68 8.53 10.36 -0.19
C ILE A 68 8.20 10.23 1.31
N ARG A 69 8.08 11.34 2.02
CA ARG A 69 7.71 11.35 3.44
C ARG A 69 6.32 10.74 3.66
N LEU A 70 5.32 11.18 2.91
CA LEU A 70 3.94 10.66 2.99
C LEU A 70 3.88 9.17 2.64
N TRP A 71 4.57 8.74 1.59
CA TRP A 71 4.65 7.34 1.20
C TRP A 71 5.35 6.47 2.23
N SER A 72 6.42 6.99 2.85
CA SER A 72 7.12 6.28 3.93
C SER A 72 6.19 6.05 5.12
N GLN A 73 5.35 7.05 5.45
CA GLN A 73 4.36 6.98 6.52
C GLN A 73 3.23 5.98 6.18
N GLU A 74 2.65 6.05 4.98
CA GLU A 74 1.61 5.11 4.54
C GLU A 74 2.13 3.67 4.50
N ARG A 75 3.36 3.47 3.99
CA ARG A 75 4.01 2.15 4.00
C ARG A 75 4.21 1.65 5.43
N ALA A 76 4.72 2.50 6.33
CA ALA A 76 4.92 2.14 7.72
C ALA A 76 3.59 1.74 8.40
N GLN A 77 2.50 2.46 8.12
CA GLN A 77 1.17 2.14 8.62
C GLN A 77 0.65 0.79 8.09
N ARG A 78 0.79 0.52 6.79
CA ARG A 78 0.37 -0.76 6.19
C ARG A 78 1.18 -1.93 6.74
N LEU A 79 2.49 -1.74 6.90
CA LEU A 79 3.37 -2.75 7.50
C LEU A 79 3.00 -2.99 8.97
N ALA A 80 2.82 -1.92 9.76
CA ALA A 80 2.42 -2.02 11.16
C ALA A 80 1.08 -2.74 11.33
N LYS A 81 0.08 -2.43 10.49
CA LYS A 81 -1.21 -3.13 10.46
C LYS A 81 -1.03 -4.62 10.14
N SER A 82 -0.20 -4.95 9.16
CA SER A 82 0.06 -6.35 8.78
C SER A 82 0.79 -7.11 9.90
N VAL A 83 1.75 -6.46 10.56
CA VAL A 83 2.45 -7.02 11.72
C VAL A 83 1.47 -7.23 12.88
N LEU A 84 0.59 -6.28 13.17
CA LEU A 84 -0.41 -6.40 14.24
C LEU A 84 -1.37 -7.59 14.01
N VAL A 85 -1.82 -7.76 12.77
CA VAL A 85 -2.67 -8.91 12.41
C VAL A 85 -1.89 -10.22 12.54
N ALA A 86 -0.62 -10.25 12.14
CA ALA A 86 0.23 -11.44 12.24
C ALA A 86 0.65 -11.76 13.69
N THR A 87 0.86 -10.76 14.54
CA THR A 87 1.16 -10.96 15.97
C THR A 87 -0.07 -11.39 16.76
N SER A 88 -1.27 -11.08 16.29
CA SER A 88 -2.54 -11.57 16.85
C SER A 88 -2.77 -13.07 16.61
N ASP A 89 -1.82 -13.80 16.02
CA ASP A 89 -1.95 -15.23 15.81
C ASP A 89 -2.10 -15.99 17.15
N ARG A 90 -2.95 -17.02 17.13
CA ARG A 90 -3.41 -17.75 18.33
C ARG A 90 -2.26 -18.34 19.14
N ILE A 91 -1.20 -18.77 18.47
CA ILE A 91 -0.05 -19.42 19.10
C ILE A 91 0.75 -18.45 19.98
N GLY A 92 0.96 -17.20 19.51
CA GLY A 92 1.67 -16.18 20.27
C GLY A 92 0.92 -15.80 21.55
N MET A 93 -0.39 -15.59 21.41
CA MET A 93 -1.28 -15.26 22.52
C MET A 93 -1.39 -16.39 23.56
N GLN A 94 -1.39 -17.66 23.12
CA GLN A 94 -1.40 -18.80 24.03
C GLN A 94 -0.14 -18.86 24.90
N ARG A 95 1.04 -18.63 24.31
CA ARG A 95 2.31 -18.64 25.07
C ARG A 95 2.36 -17.51 26.10
N LEU A 96 1.94 -16.31 25.70
CA LEU A 96 1.85 -15.18 26.63
C LEU A 96 0.87 -15.49 27.78
N ALA A 97 -0.31 -16.02 27.46
CA ALA A 97 -1.30 -16.40 28.47
C ALA A 97 -0.77 -17.44 29.46
N ILE A 98 -0.02 -18.44 28.99
CA ILE A 98 0.60 -19.46 29.86
C ILE A 98 1.64 -18.82 30.79
N CYS A 99 2.55 -17.99 30.25
CA CYS A 99 3.54 -17.29 31.08
C CYS A 99 2.87 -16.40 32.12
N THR A 100 1.86 -15.61 31.73
CA THR A 100 1.09 -14.76 32.65
C THR A 100 0.38 -15.58 33.71
N ALA A 101 -0.22 -16.72 33.37
CA ALA A 101 -0.87 -17.60 34.33
C ALA A 101 0.12 -18.18 35.35
N ILE A 102 1.31 -18.59 34.90
CA ILE A 102 2.38 -19.08 35.79
C ILE A 102 2.84 -17.97 36.73
N THR A 103 3.11 -16.77 36.21
CA THR A 103 3.54 -15.60 37.00
C THR A 103 2.48 -15.23 38.04
N LEU A 104 1.20 -15.15 37.64
CA LEU A 104 0.09 -14.84 38.53
C LEU A 104 -0.08 -15.92 39.61
N GLY A 105 -0.05 -17.20 39.22
CA GLY A 105 -0.18 -18.32 40.15
C GLY A 105 0.93 -18.36 41.19
N ALA A 106 2.19 -18.15 40.77
CA ALA A 106 3.32 -18.06 41.68
C ALA A 106 3.21 -16.87 42.63
N ALA A 107 2.75 -15.71 42.15
CA ALA A 107 2.52 -14.53 43.00
C ALA A 107 1.34 -14.71 43.97
N MET A 108 0.29 -15.47 43.59
CA MET A 108 -0.79 -15.83 44.50
C MET A 108 -0.26 -16.75 45.63
N ILE A 109 0.53 -17.77 45.29
CA ILE A 109 1.17 -18.64 46.30
C ILE A 109 2.06 -17.81 47.22
N GLU A 110 2.86 -16.89 46.67
CA GLU A 110 3.68 -15.97 47.46
C GLU A 110 2.83 -15.14 48.43
N ALA A 111 1.72 -14.57 47.97
CA ALA A 111 0.81 -13.79 48.82
C ALA A 111 0.20 -14.64 49.96
N THR A 112 -0.10 -15.92 49.71
CA THR A 112 -0.61 -16.82 50.77
C THR A 112 0.38 -17.02 51.92
N LEU A 113 1.69 -16.84 51.67
CA LEU A 113 2.71 -16.95 52.72
C LEU A 113 2.71 -15.72 53.63
N PHE A 114 2.25 -14.57 53.12
CA PHE A 114 2.27 -13.28 53.81
C PHE A 114 0.99 -12.99 54.57
N VAL A 115 -0.16 -13.40 54.04
CA VAL A 115 -1.48 -12.98 54.54
C VAL A 115 -1.96 -13.76 55.76
N ASN A 116 -2.63 -13.06 56.69
CA ASN A 116 -3.37 -13.67 57.77
C ASN A 116 -4.76 -14.10 57.27
N PHE A 117 -4.96 -15.41 57.09
CA PHE A 117 -6.24 -15.96 56.61
C PHE A 117 -7.45 -15.70 57.52
N SER A 118 -7.21 -15.26 58.77
CA SER A 118 -8.28 -14.86 59.67
C SER A 118 -8.91 -13.52 59.27
N HIS A 119 -8.21 -12.70 58.47
CA HIS A 119 -8.67 -11.39 58.05
C HIS A 119 -9.63 -11.51 56.85
N PRO A 120 -10.81 -10.85 56.85
CA PRO A 120 -11.82 -10.98 55.79
C PRO A 120 -11.31 -10.52 54.41
N ALA A 121 -10.35 -9.59 54.39
CA ALA A 121 -9.75 -9.09 53.14
C ALA A 121 -8.64 -9.98 52.56
N ALA A 122 -8.31 -11.13 53.18
CA ALA A 122 -7.17 -11.95 52.78
C ALA A 122 -7.22 -12.38 51.31
N PHE A 123 -8.39 -12.81 50.83
CA PHE A 123 -8.58 -13.22 49.44
C PHE A 123 -8.36 -12.07 48.44
N PHE A 124 -8.92 -10.88 48.74
CA PHE A 124 -8.74 -9.71 47.90
C PHE A 124 -7.29 -9.23 47.87
N PHE A 125 -6.60 -9.30 49.02
CA PHE A 125 -5.18 -9.00 49.09
C PHE A 125 -4.35 -9.94 48.22
N ILE A 126 -4.61 -11.26 48.25
CA ILE A 126 -3.91 -12.23 47.39
C ILE A 126 -4.05 -11.88 45.91
N LEU A 127 -5.27 -11.59 45.46
CA LEU A 127 -5.53 -11.23 44.07
C LEU A 127 -4.86 -9.90 43.69
N ARG A 128 -4.97 -8.89 44.56
CA ARG A 128 -4.37 -7.57 44.32
C ARG A 128 -2.85 -7.64 44.28
N TYR A 129 -2.23 -8.32 45.25
CA TYR A 129 -0.79 -8.57 45.29
C TYR A 129 -0.32 -9.27 44.02
N ALA A 130 -0.99 -10.36 43.63
CA ALA A 130 -0.61 -11.12 42.45
C ALA A 130 -0.66 -10.28 41.16
N ALA A 131 -1.69 -9.41 41.02
CA ALA A 131 -1.79 -8.49 39.90
C ALA A 131 -0.68 -7.42 39.91
N GLU A 132 -0.39 -6.84 41.08
CA GLU A 132 0.67 -5.83 41.25
C GLU A 132 2.07 -6.41 41.02
N GLN A 133 2.27 -7.72 41.16
CA GLN A 133 3.56 -8.37 40.86
C GLN A 133 3.80 -8.63 39.36
N LEU A 134 2.81 -8.50 38.48
CA LEU A 134 2.98 -8.84 37.05
C LEU A 134 4.05 -7.98 36.38
N LEU A 135 3.99 -6.66 36.53
CA LEU A 135 4.93 -5.74 35.90
C LEU A 135 6.32 -5.76 36.57
N PRO A 136 6.46 -5.72 37.92
CA PRO A 136 7.75 -5.88 38.59
C PRO A 136 8.48 -7.18 38.23
N SER A 137 7.75 -8.29 38.09
CA SER A 137 8.36 -9.59 37.73
C SER A 137 9.09 -9.57 36.39
N VAL A 138 8.67 -8.72 35.46
CA VAL A 138 9.33 -8.56 34.15
C VAL A 138 10.72 -7.94 34.28
N VAL A 139 10.90 -7.05 35.25
CA VAL A 139 12.16 -6.34 35.52
C VAL A 139 12.94 -6.94 36.69
N TRP A 140 12.58 -8.16 37.10
CA TRP A 140 13.15 -8.85 38.28
C TRP A 140 13.02 -8.07 39.59
N LEU A 141 11.96 -7.26 39.70
CA LEU A 141 11.61 -6.54 40.92
C LEU A 141 10.43 -7.21 41.64
N THR A 142 10.26 -6.83 42.89
CA THR A 142 9.15 -7.27 43.75
C THR A 142 8.52 -6.05 44.39
N GLN A 143 7.19 -5.96 44.33
CA GLN A 143 6.46 -4.95 45.09
C GLN A 143 6.38 -5.37 46.56
N ASP A 144 6.58 -4.42 47.48
CA ASP A 144 6.44 -4.70 48.91
C ASP A 144 4.97 -5.00 49.27
N ALA A 145 4.75 -6.12 49.95
CA ALA A 145 3.44 -6.54 50.45
C ALA A 145 2.80 -5.51 51.38
N ALA A 146 3.60 -4.79 52.18
CA ALA A 146 3.11 -3.74 53.06
C ALA A 146 2.55 -2.55 52.27
N LEU A 147 3.23 -2.13 51.20
CA LEU A 147 2.75 -1.07 50.32
C LEU A 147 1.45 -1.46 49.60
N VAL A 148 1.31 -2.72 49.19
CA VAL A 148 0.07 -3.21 48.57
C VAL A 148 -1.08 -3.22 49.58
N ALA A 149 -0.83 -3.60 50.83
CA ALA A 149 -1.83 -3.59 51.90
C ALA A 149 -2.28 -2.15 52.23
N ASP A 150 -1.32 -1.23 52.36
CA ASP A 150 -1.56 0.19 52.63
C ASP A 150 -2.35 0.84 51.48
N ALA A 151 -2.00 0.53 50.22
CA ALA A 151 -2.75 0.98 49.04
C ALA A 151 -4.19 0.44 48.99
N MET A 152 -4.49 -0.65 49.69
CA MET A 152 -5.86 -1.17 49.85
C MET A 152 -6.59 -0.55 51.05
N GLY A 153 -5.92 0.30 51.84
CA GLY A 153 -6.46 0.91 53.05
C GLY A 153 -6.47 0.01 54.28
N TYR A 154 -5.66 -1.06 54.30
CA TYR A 154 -5.53 -1.95 55.46
C TYR A 154 -4.20 -1.73 56.17
N SER A 155 -4.20 -1.81 57.50
CA SER A 155 -2.96 -1.77 58.26
C SER A 155 -2.13 -3.04 57.96
N PRO A 156 -0.85 -2.91 57.55
CA PRO A 156 -0.01 -4.06 57.23
C PRO A 156 0.20 -5.01 58.42
N GLU A 157 0.11 -4.49 59.64
CA GLU A 157 0.29 -5.25 60.89
C GLU A 157 -0.86 -6.24 61.14
N GLU A 158 -2.09 -5.87 60.79
CA GLU A 158 -3.26 -6.74 60.96
C GLU A 158 -3.38 -7.78 59.83
N LEU A 159 -3.05 -7.36 58.61
CA LEU A 159 -3.22 -8.18 57.40
C LEU A 159 -2.06 -9.16 57.17
N LEU A 160 -0.82 -8.79 57.53
CA LEU A 160 0.38 -9.59 57.25
C LEU A 160 0.87 -10.34 58.51
N VAL A 161 1.15 -11.64 58.37
CA VAL A 161 1.51 -12.54 59.48
C VAL A 161 2.91 -12.24 60.06
N PHE A 162 3.72 -11.43 59.38
CA PHE A 162 5.13 -11.24 59.70
C PHE A 162 5.45 -10.58 61.04
N HIS A 163 4.50 -9.84 61.63
CA HIS A 163 4.71 -9.16 62.91
C HIS A 163 4.54 -10.09 64.13
N ILE A 164 3.82 -11.20 63.96
CA ILE A 164 3.43 -12.10 65.06
C ILE A 164 4.26 -13.40 65.05
N MET A 165 5.13 -13.58 64.05
CA MET A 165 5.89 -14.81 63.86
C MET A 165 7.24 -14.81 64.57
N ASP A 166 7.56 -15.97 65.15
CA ASP A 166 8.90 -16.35 65.58
C ASP A 166 9.93 -16.18 64.42
N PRO A 167 11.12 -15.58 64.67
CA PRO A 167 12.13 -15.33 63.64
C PRO A 167 12.49 -16.54 62.77
N ALA A 168 12.55 -17.75 63.35
CA ALA A 168 12.87 -18.95 62.59
C ALA A 168 11.80 -19.29 61.53
N LYS A 169 10.51 -19.23 61.93
CA LYS A 169 9.40 -19.46 61.01
C LYS A 169 9.30 -18.35 59.96
N LYS A 170 9.60 -17.10 60.34
CA LYS A 170 9.65 -15.95 59.41
C LYS A 170 10.70 -16.18 58.33
N ALA A 171 11.92 -16.58 58.69
CA ALA A 171 12.99 -16.88 57.74
C ALA A 171 12.59 -17.99 56.76
N ALA A 172 11.98 -19.08 57.25
CA ALA A 172 11.51 -20.18 56.40
C ALA A 172 10.45 -19.73 55.37
N ARG A 173 9.49 -18.88 55.78
CA ARG A 173 8.50 -18.31 54.85
C ARG A 173 9.11 -17.34 53.86
N MET A 174 10.04 -16.50 54.29
CA MET A 174 10.74 -15.59 53.39
C MET A 174 11.58 -16.34 52.35
N LEU A 175 12.18 -17.47 52.73
CA LEU A 175 12.88 -18.35 51.77
C LEU A 175 11.91 -18.95 50.75
N ALA A 176 10.76 -19.47 51.19
CA ALA A 176 9.73 -19.99 50.29
C ALA A 176 9.15 -18.90 49.36
N ALA A 177 8.94 -17.69 49.88
CA ALA A 177 8.54 -16.54 49.07
C ALA A 177 9.63 -16.17 48.05
N GLY A 178 10.91 -16.23 48.44
CA GLY A 178 12.05 -16.03 47.54
C GLY A 178 12.09 -17.04 46.39
N GLN A 179 11.70 -18.30 46.64
CA GLN A 179 11.57 -19.31 45.58
C GLN A 179 10.41 -18.98 44.62
N CYS A 180 9.26 -18.56 45.15
CA CYS A 180 8.13 -18.12 44.33
C CYS A 180 8.50 -16.90 43.47
N HIS A 181 9.22 -15.94 44.05
CA HIS A 181 9.78 -14.79 43.35
C HIS A 181 10.68 -15.22 42.19
N ALA A 182 11.62 -16.15 42.42
CA ALA A 182 12.49 -16.65 41.36
C ALA A 182 11.70 -17.28 40.21
N VAL A 183 10.72 -18.13 40.52
CA VAL A 183 9.87 -18.77 39.50
C VAL A 183 9.08 -17.74 38.69
N ARG A 184 8.42 -16.78 39.34
CA ARG A 184 7.61 -15.77 38.62
C ARG A 184 8.46 -14.86 37.76
N SER A 185 9.64 -14.45 38.24
CA SER A 185 10.53 -13.54 37.51
C SER A 185 11.19 -14.24 36.32
N VAL A 186 11.54 -15.52 36.44
CA VAL A 186 11.97 -16.35 35.30
C VAL A 186 10.83 -16.49 34.29
N ALA A 187 9.63 -16.88 34.72
CA ALA A 187 8.49 -17.05 33.81
C ALA A 187 8.10 -15.74 33.08
N ALA A 188 8.06 -14.61 33.79
CA ALA A 188 7.73 -13.31 33.22
C ALA A 188 8.83 -12.80 32.29
N GLY A 189 10.11 -12.86 32.73
CA GLY A 189 11.25 -12.39 31.96
C GLY A 189 11.43 -13.16 30.66
N PHE A 190 11.45 -14.51 30.71
CA PHE A 190 11.53 -15.33 29.50
C PHE A 190 10.27 -15.25 28.64
N GLY A 191 9.10 -15.09 29.25
CA GLY A 191 7.85 -14.84 28.54
C GLY A 191 7.92 -13.58 27.68
N LEU A 192 8.35 -12.47 28.26
CA LEU A 192 8.49 -11.20 27.53
C LEU A 192 9.57 -11.29 26.44
N LEU A 193 10.75 -11.81 26.77
CA LEU A 193 11.84 -11.96 25.78
C LEU A 193 11.39 -12.82 24.60
N GLY A 194 10.69 -13.92 24.86
CA GLY A 194 10.10 -14.78 23.83
C GLY A 194 9.15 -14.02 22.91
N GLN A 195 8.29 -13.16 23.46
CA GLN A 195 7.38 -12.32 22.66
C GLN A 195 8.14 -11.29 21.83
N LEU A 196 9.19 -10.66 22.37
CA LEU A 196 10.01 -9.70 21.62
C LEU A 196 10.69 -10.37 20.41
N PHE A 197 11.27 -11.56 20.58
CA PHE A 197 11.84 -12.33 19.47
C PHE A 197 10.78 -12.71 18.44
N GLN A 198 9.60 -13.14 18.89
CA GLN A 198 8.49 -13.48 17.99
C GLN A 198 8.03 -12.26 17.18
N ILE A 199 7.85 -11.10 17.82
CA ILE A 199 7.47 -9.84 17.14
C ILE A 199 8.56 -9.46 16.13
N ALA A 200 9.84 -9.55 16.50
CA ALA A 200 10.94 -9.26 15.58
C ALA A 200 10.93 -10.20 14.36
N GLN A 201 10.77 -11.51 14.59
CA GLN A 201 10.71 -12.51 13.52
C GLN A 201 9.50 -12.27 12.60
N ILE A 202 8.30 -12.06 13.16
CA ILE A 202 7.10 -11.72 12.40
C ILE A 202 7.34 -10.45 11.59
N THR A 203 7.87 -9.40 12.20
CA THR A 203 8.16 -8.13 11.51
C THR A 203 9.11 -8.33 10.32
N THR A 204 10.19 -9.09 10.49
CA THR A 204 11.12 -9.36 9.39
C THR A 204 10.49 -10.19 8.26
N ASN A 205 9.67 -11.20 8.60
CA ASN A 205 8.99 -12.03 7.62
C ASN A 205 7.90 -11.26 6.88
N THR A 206 7.06 -10.49 7.60
CA THR A 206 6.03 -9.63 7.01
C THR A 206 6.65 -8.57 6.11
N ARG A 207 7.81 -8.01 6.48
CA ARG A 207 8.55 -7.09 5.62
C ARG A 207 9.02 -7.76 4.33
N LYS A 208 9.61 -8.96 4.41
CA LYS A 208 10.04 -9.72 3.22
C LYS A 208 8.86 -10.04 2.31
N GLN A 209 7.75 -10.51 2.87
CA GLN A 209 6.51 -10.77 2.13
C GLN A 209 5.96 -9.50 1.49
N PHE A 210 5.95 -8.37 2.21
CA PHE A 210 5.54 -7.09 1.66
C PHE A 210 6.41 -6.68 0.48
N ASP A 211 7.74 -6.73 0.62
CA ASP A 211 8.68 -6.38 -0.44
C ASP A 211 8.54 -7.33 -1.65
N GLU A 212 8.23 -8.62 -1.42
CA GLU A 212 7.93 -9.59 -2.47
C GLU A 212 6.62 -9.27 -3.19
N ARG A 213 5.54 -8.94 -2.47
CA ARG A 213 4.26 -8.52 -3.08
C ARG A 213 4.39 -7.21 -3.84
N VAL A 214 5.20 -6.26 -3.36
CA VAL A 214 5.54 -5.05 -4.13
C VAL A 214 6.26 -5.42 -5.42
N ARG A 215 7.23 -6.36 -5.36
CA ARG A 215 7.95 -6.85 -6.53
C ARG A 215 7.07 -7.59 -7.54
N LEU A 216 6.04 -8.28 -7.07
CA LEU A 216 5.04 -8.93 -7.91
C LEU A 216 3.95 -7.96 -8.40
N GLY A 217 3.92 -6.74 -7.89
CA GLY A 217 2.89 -5.74 -8.20
C GLY A 217 1.50 -6.12 -7.65
N GLU A 218 1.46 -6.92 -6.58
CA GLU A 218 0.25 -7.37 -5.88
C GLU A 218 -0.20 -6.38 -4.81
N GLU A 219 0.70 -5.52 -4.33
CA GLU A 219 0.38 -4.46 -3.38
C GLU A 219 -0.34 -3.30 -4.07
N PRO A 220 -1.47 -2.81 -3.53
CA PRO A 220 -2.16 -1.66 -4.10
C PRO A 220 -1.26 -0.42 -4.03
N PRO A 221 -1.35 0.48 -5.01
CA PRO A 221 -0.53 1.68 -5.02
C PRO A 221 -0.80 2.57 -3.80
N LEU A 222 0.17 3.43 -3.48
CA LEU A 222 0.03 4.38 -2.39
C LEU A 222 -1.00 5.45 -2.74
N SER A 223 -1.90 5.73 -1.81
CA SER A 223 -2.98 6.71 -2.01
C SER A 223 -2.57 8.12 -1.59
N SER A 224 -1.55 8.22 -0.73
CA SER A 224 -0.95 9.49 -0.33
C SER A 224 -0.01 10.04 -1.41
N GLY A 225 0.26 11.34 -1.39
CA GLY A 225 1.24 12.02 -2.27
C GLY A 225 0.73 12.51 -3.61
N ALA A 226 -0.17 11.79 -4.29
CA ALA A 226 -0.72 12.22 -5.57
C ALA A 226 -2.26 12.32 -5.52
N ASN A 227 -2.81 13.48 -5.88
CA ASN A 227 -4.26 13.66 -5.99
C ASN A 227 -4.83 12.94 -7.22
N GLU A 228 -4.02 12.84 -8.28
CA GLU A 228 -4.37 12.22 -9.55
C GLU A 228 -3.25 11.29 -10.02
N ARG A 229 -3.64 10.16 -10.60
CA ARG A 229 -2.72 9.18 -11.19
C ARG A 229 -3.20 8.78 -12.58
N VAL A 230 -2.29 8.79 -13.54
CA VAL A 230 -2.47 8.28 -14.90
C VAL A 230 -2.12 6.80 -14.89
N ILE A 231 -3.09 5.94 -15.22
CA ILE A 231 -2.85 4.50 -15.34
C ILE A 231 -2.45 4.23 -16.79
N ARG A 232 -1.24 3.70 -16.99
CA ARG A 232 -0.74 3.39 -18.33
C ARG A 232 -0.58 1.89 -18.52
N LEU A 233 -1.29 1.34 -19.51
CA LEU A 233 -1.22 -0.07 -19.86
C LEU A 233 0.01 -0.29 -20.76
N CYS A 234 1.06 -0.90 -20.21
CA CYS A 234 2.36 -0.96 -20.86
C CYS A 234 2.65 -2.28 -21.60
N GLY A 235 1.82 -3.30 -21.38
CA GLY A 235 2.08 -4.67 -21.86
C GLY A 235 3.45 -5.17 -21.39
N ASP A 236 4.20 -5.76 -22.32
CA ASP A 236 5.55 -6.28 -22.07
C ASP A 236 6.62 -5.19 -22.02
N PHE A 237 6.48 -4.13 -22.82
CA PHE A 237 7.44 -3.03 -22.88
C PHE A 237 6.86 -1.77 -23.54
N SER A 238 7.12 -0.59 -22.95
CA SER A 238 6.81 0.71 -23.56
C SER A 238 7.91 1.73 -23.30
N PHE A 239 8.59 2.16 -24.37
CA PHE A 239 9.59 3.25 -24.32
C PHE A 239 8.98 4.54 -23.78
N VAL A 240 7.73 4.82 -24.14
CA VAL A 240 7.03 6.03 -23.71
C VAL A 240 6.77 5.97 -22.20
N THR A 241 6.34 4.82 -21.66
CA THR A 241 6.24 4.65 -20.19
C THR A 241 7.58 4.85 -19.51
N TYR A 242 8.65 4.26 -20.06
CA TYR A 242 9.98 4.42 -19.47
C TYR A 242 10.42 5.88 -19.42
N THR A 243 10.27 6.61 -20.53
CA THR A 243 10.66 8.02 -20.60
C THR A 243 9.76 8.90 -19.74
N THR A 244 8.45 8.69 -19.76
CA THR A 244 7.50 9.43 -18.92
C THR A 244 7.77 9.19 -17.44
N ALA A 245 7.92 7.94 -17.00
CA ALA A 245 8.22 7.63 -15.60
C ALA A 245 9.61 8.13 -15.15
N SER A 246 10.55 8.28 -16.10
CA SER A 246 11.86 8.86 -15.83
C SER A 246 11.86 10.40 -15.82
N LYS A 247 10.96 11.05 -16.57
CA LYS A 247 10.95 12.51 -16.77
C LYS A 247 9.88 13.23 -15.93
N GLN A 248 8.63 12.78 -15.96
CA GLN A 248 7.48 13.45 -15.31
C GLN A 248 7.34 13.11 -13.82
N GLY A 249 8.39 12.54 -13.22
CA GLY A 249 8.36 12.08 -11.84
C GLY A 249 7.57 10.78 -11.68
N LYS A 250 8.04 9.94 -10.75
CA LYS A 250 7.49 8.61 -10.46
C LYS A 250 6.12 8.65 -9.76
N TYR A 251 5.52 9.84 -9.65
CA TYR A 251 4.44 10.17 -8.72
C TYR A 251 3.07 10.07 -9.37
N HIS A 252 2.96 10.45 -10.64
CA HIS A 252 1.68 10.57 -11.33
C HIS A 252 1.38 9.39 -12.26
N VAL A 253 2.38 8.70 -12.77
CA VAL A 253 2.15 7.55 -13.66
C VAL A 253 2.18 6.25 -12.88
N LEU A 254 1.08 5.49 -12.96
CA LEU A 254 0.97 4.12 -12.48
C LEU A 254 1.10 3.17 -13.68
N PRO A 255 2.31 2.67 -13.98
CA PRO A 255 2.47 1.66 -15.02
C PRO A 255 1.81 0.34 -14.59
N VAL A 256 1.01 -0.21 -15.49
CA VAL A 256 0.52 -1.59 -15.44
C VAL A 256 1.40 -2.40 -16.37
N MET A 257 2.12 -3.39 -15.85
CA MET A 257 3.13 -4.14 -16.61
C MET A 257 3.35 -5.55 -16.05
N ASP A 258 3.95 -6.43 -16.86
CA ASP A 258 4.50 -7.69 -16.35
C ASP A 258 5.83 -7.40 -15.60
N PRO A 259 5.92 -7.70 -14.28
CA PRO A 259 7.12 -7.47 -13.50
C PRO A 259 8.37 -8.21 -14.02
N ASN A 260 8.19 -9.33 -14.75
CA ASN A 260 9.31 -10.09 -15.30
C ASN A 260 9.91 -9.42 -16.53
N SER A 261 9.06 -8.88 -17.40
CA SER A 261 9.47 -8.26 -18.67
C SER A 261 10.15 -6.90 -18.48
N MET A 262 9.81 -6.17 -17.41
CA MET A 262 10.29 -4.80 -17.16
C MET A 262 10.97 -4.61 -15.80
N ARG A 263 11.76 -5.58 -15.34
CA ARG A 263 12.44 -5.53 -14.03
C ARG A 263 13.21 -4.23 -13.79
N MET A 264 13.97 -3.74 -14.77
CA MET A 264 14.74 -2.50 -14.62
C MET A 264 13.86 -1.26 -14.43
N LEU A 265 12.74 -1.19 -15.16
CA LEU A 265 11.79 -0.08 -15.00
C LEU A 265 11.07 -0.18 -13.66
N ALA A 266 10.62 -1.38 -13.28
CA ALA A 266 9.98 -1.63 -11.99
C ALA A 266 10.90 -1.22 -10.85
N GLU A 267 12.17 -1.62 -10.88
CA GLU A 267 13.17 -1.26 -9.87
C GLU A 267 13.39 0.26 -9.81
N LYS A 268 13.49 0.93 -10.97
CA LYS A 268 13.66 2.39 -11.04
C LYS A 268 12.45 3.14 -10.52
N VAL A 269 11.23 2.73 -10.89
CA VAL A 269 9.97 3.38 -10.51
C VAL A 269 9.65 3.17 -9.03
N THR A 270 9.89 1.97 -8.50
CA THR A 270 9.60 1.61 -7.09
C THR A 270 10.70 1.97 -6.10
N LEU A 271 11.77 2.65 -6.55
CA LEU A 271 12.95 2.99 -5.74
C LEU A 271 13.58 1.74 -5.10
N GLY A 272 13.80 0.71 -5.93
CA GLY A 272 14.33 -0.59 -5.48
C GLY A 272 13.28 -1.44 -4.76
N PHE A 273 12.06 -1.50 -5.29
CA PHE A 273 10.92 -2.24 -4.72
C PHE A 273 10.49 -1.79 -3.32
N ARG A 274 10.82 -0.55 -2.95
CA ARG A 274 10.44 0.03 -1.65
C ARG A 274 9.00 0.51 -1.61
N TYR A 275 8.45 0.93 -2.75
CA TYR A 275 7.11 1.51 -2.84
C TYR A 275 6.28 0.83 -3.92
N PRO A 276 5.01 0.48 -3.65
CA PRO A 276 4.10 -0.06 -4.66
C PRO A 276 3.66 1.07 -5.58
N LEU A 277 4.41 1.26 -6.67
CA LEU A 277 4.17 2.31 -7.67
C LEU A 277 3.90 1.72 -9.05
N PHE A 278 3.57 0.43 -9.13
CA PHE A 278 3.13 -0.23 -10.34
C PHE A 278 2.13 -1.34 -10.00
N LEU A 279 1.34 -1.75 -10.99
CA LEU A 279 0.43 -2.89 -10.88
C LEU A 279 0.95 -4.03 -11.73
N GLY A 280 1.10 -5.22 -11.13
CA GLY A 280 1.47 -6.43 -11.82
C GLY A 280 0.25 -7.05 -12.49
N VAL A 281 0.34 -7.35 -13.79
CA VAL A 281 -0.66 -8.16 -14.48
C VAL A 281 0.02 -9.43 -14.97
N GLN A 282 -0.52 -10.58 -14.61
CA GLN A 282 -0.01 -11.85 -15.10
C GLN A 282 -0.16 -11.90 -16.62
N SER A 283 0.91 -12.30 -17.32
CA SER A 283 1.04 -12.30 -18.79
C SER A 283 -0.10 -13.00 -19.54
N LYS A 284 -0.87 -13.87 -18.89
CA LYS A 284 -2.01 -14.59 -19.49
C LYS A 284 -3.36 -13.87 -19.40
N LEU A 285 -3.45 -12.77 -18.65
CA LEU A 285 -4.71 -12.08 -18.37
C LEU A 285 -4.89 -10.77 -19.15
N TRP A 286 -3.88 -10.33 -19.90
CA TRP A 286 -3.98 -9.12 -20.73
C TRP A 286 -5.18 -9.19 -21.68
N GLY A 287 -6.08 -8.21 -21.57
CA GLY A 287 -7.28 -8.11 -22.41
C GLY A 287 -8.54 -8.79 -21.87
N GLN A 288 -8.49 -9.47 -20.72
CA GLN A 288 -9.69 -10.05 -20.11
C GLN A 288 -10.41 -9.05 -19.18
N PRO A 289 -11.74 -8.86 -19.31
CA PRO A 289 -12.51 -7.90 -18.52
C PRO A 289 -12.61 -8.24 -17.02
N CYS A 290 -12.21 -9.45 -16.59
CA CYS A 290 -12.20 -9.87 -15.18
C CYS A 290 -11.09 -9.24 -14.34
N LEU A 291 -10.14 -8.52 -14.95
CA LEU A 291 -8.99 -7.88 -14.28
C LEU A 291 -9.35 -6.83 -13.21
N ALA A 292 -10.54 -6.24 -13.25
CA ALA A 292 -10.94 -5.18 -12.30
C ALA A 292 -11.59 -5.70 -11.01
N GLN A 293 -11.89 -7.01 -10.90
CA GLN A 293 -12.56 -7.60 -9.74
C GLN A 293 -11.54 -8.15 -8.75
N GLY A 294 -10.83 -7.27 -8.05
CA GLY A 294 -9.93 -7.64 -6.96
C GLY A 294 -10.66 -8.25 -5.77
N HIS A 295 -10.15 -9.38 -5.26
CA HIS A 295 -10.64 -10.15 -4.12
C HIS A 295 -10.84 -9.34 -2.83
N THR A 296 -12.08 -8.95 -2.51
CA THR A 296 -12.45 -8.51 -1.15
C THR A 296 -12.82 -9.70 -0.28
N ASN A 297 -11.87 -10.22 0.49
CA ASN A 297 -12.12 -11.22 1.54
C ASN A 297 -12.77 -10.54 2.77
N LEU A 298 -14.07 -10.28 2.70
CA LEU A 298 -14.86 -9.67 3.79
C LEU A 298 -15.54 -10.71 4.71
N ARG A 299 -15.22 -12.01 4.59
CA ARG A 299 -15.89 -13.09 5.35
C ARG A 299 -15.26 -13.40 6.71
N CYS A 300 -14.01 -13.02 6.98
CA CYS A 300 -13.36 -13.35 8.26
C CYS A 300 -13.61 -12.31 9.38
N PHE A 301 -14.23 -11.17 9.08
CA PHE A 301 -14.36 -10.05 10.03
C PHE A 301 -15.58 -10.16 10.96
N LEU A 302 -16.57 -10.99 10.63
CA LEU A 302 -17.84 -11.10 11.38
C LEU A 302 -17.94 -12.28 12.36
N GLN A 303 -16.96 -13.19 12.39
CA GLN A 303 -16.97 -14.33 13.32
C GLN A 303 -16.13 -14.13 14.60
N PHE A 304 -15.25 -13.13 14.65
CA PHE A 304 -14.30 -12.98 15.75
C PHE A 304 -14.80 -12.09 16.91
N PHE A 305 -15.86 -11.30 16.70
CA PHE A 305 -16.37 -10.35 17.71
C PHE A 305 -17.37 -10.95 18.72
N GLY A 306 -17.82 -12.20 18.54
CA GLY A 306 -18.91 -12.79 19.34
C GLY A 306 -18.50 -13.43 20.68
N LEU A 307 -17.20 -13.64 20.94
CA LEU A 307 -16.76 -14.48 22.09
C LEU A 307 -15.95 -13.74 23.15
N PHE A 308 -15.47 -12.51 22.88
CA PHE A 308 -14.63 -11.76 23.82
C PHE A 308 -15.37 -10.63 24.55
N PHE A 309 -16.58 -10.26 24.10
CA PHE A 309 -17.34 -9.11 24.64
C PHE A 309 -18.33 -9.46 25.76
N SER A 310 -18.62 -10.74 26.01
CA SER A 310 -19.67 -11.16 26.95
C SER A 310 -19.28 -11.11 28.43
N LEU A 311 -18.01 -10.83 28.76
CA LEU A 311 -17.51 -10.84 30.14
C LEU A 311 -16.94 -9.50 30.64
N LEU A 312 -16.88 -8.46 29.80
CA LEU A 312 -16.22 -7.18 30.15
C LEU A 312 -16.99 -5.89 29.80
N PHE A 313 -18.18 -5.97 29.18
CA PHE A 313 -18.98 -4.78 28.85
C PHE A 313 -20.38 -4.84 29.44
N ALA A 314 -20.47 -4.51 30.73
CA ALA A 314 -21.72 -4.14 31.41
C ALA A 314 -21.85 -2.61 31.61
N CYS A 315 -21.15 -1.78 30.82
CA CYS A 315 -21.28 -0.32 30.93
C CYS A 315 -21.09 0.41 29.59
N SER A 316 -22.11 1.19 29.20
CA SER A 316 -22.24 2.13 28.06
C SER A 316 -22.52 1.56 26.65
N ARG A 317 -23.73 1.81 26.13
CA ARG A 317 -24.28 1.24 24.88
C ARG A 317 -24.98 2.27 23.96
N GLU A 318 -24.57 3.55 23.93
CA GLU A 318 -25.35 4.59 23.23
C GLU A 318 -24.58 5.51 22.25
N VAL A 319 -23.63 5.00 21.45
CA VAL A 319 -22.90 5.92 20.52
C VAL A 319 -22.84 5.51 19.04
N TRP A 320 -23.14 4.26 18.63
CA TRP A 320 -22.83 3.88 17.24
C TRP A 320 -23.97 3.11 16.55
N GLN A 321 -24.95 3.86 16.02
CA GLN A 321 -26.08 3.27 15.27
C GLN A 321 -26.63 4.04 14.05
N PRO A 322 -25.92 5.00 13.40
CA PRO A 322 -26.31 5.32 12.03
C PRO A 322 -25.09 5.49 11.10
N LEU A 323 -24.71 4.45 10.36
CA LEU A 323 -23.73 4.59 9.26
C LEU A 323 -23.82 3.51 8.18
N LEU A 324 -24.98 2.86 8.00
CA LEU A 324 -25.21 1.92 6.91
C LEU A 324 -26.48 2.30 6.16
N GLY A 325 -26.31 3.19 5.18
CA GLY A 325 -27.30 3.54 4.17
C GLY A 325 -26.71 3.37 2.76
N ASP A 326 -27.37 2.50 2.01
CA ASP A 326 -27.59 2.42 0.55
C ASP A 326 -26.45 2.41 -0.50
N ALA A 327 -26.51 1.30 -1.25
CA ALA A 327 -26.66 1.22 -2.71
C ALA A 327 -25.46 0.71 -3.54
N VAL A 328 -25.74 -0.44 -4.15
CA VAL A 328 -25.07 -1.10 -5.27
C VAL A 328 -24.83 -0.12 -6.44
N ARG A 329 -23.58 -0.06 -6.92
CA ARG A 329 -23.16 0.63 -8.16
C ARG A 329 -22.21 -0.25 -8.99
N PRO A 330 -22.15 -0.07 -10.32
CA PRO A 330 -21.39 -0.94 -11.22
C PRO A 330 -19.87 -0.80 -11.04
N SER A 331 -19.19 -1.95 -11.09
CA SER A 331 -17.89 -2.25 -10.46
C SER A 331 -16.64 -2.00 -11.33
N TRP A 332 -16.55 -0.89 -12.05
CA TRP A 332 -15.36 -0.54 -12.85
C TRP A 332 -14.77 0.84 -12.51
N LEU A 333 -15.33 1.52 -11.49
CA LEU A 333 -14.74 2.70 -10.90
C LEU A 333 -13.86 2.28 -9.71
N LEU A 334 -12.57 2.62 -9.74
CA LEU A 334 -11.77 2.67 -8.53
C LEU A 334 -12.28 3.86 -7.71
N ASP A 335 -13.06 3.61 -6.66
CA ASP A 335 -13.50 4.68 -5.76
C ASP A 335 -12.28 5.23 -5.01
N GLY A 336 -11.90 6.47 -5.34
CA GLY A 336 -11.03 7.27 -4.50
C GLY A 336 -11.78 7.75 -3.25
N PRO A 337 -11.07 8.13 -2.17
CA PRO A 337 -11.70 8.79 -1.02
C PRO A 337 -12.52 10.01 -1.47
N PRO A 338 -13.61 10.34 -0.75
CA PRO A 338 -14.53 11.41 -1.13
C PRO A 338 -13.76 12.71 -1.40
N GLY A 339 -13.88 13.23 -2.62
CA GLY A 339 -13.22 14.46 -3.07
C GLY A 339 -12.06 14.28 -4.06
N ARG A 340 -11.63 13.05 -4.39
CA ARG A 340 -10.62 12.81 -5.43
C ARG A 340 -11.23 12.19 -6.69
N LYS A 341 -11.09 12.87 -7.82
CA LYS A 341 -11.42 12.33 -9.15
C LYS A 341 -10.19 12.49 -10.03
N ILE A 342 -9.84 11.42 -10.75
CA ILE A 342 -9.68 11.35 -12.21
C ILE A 342 -8.81 10.12 -12.54
N LEU A 343 -9.34 9.31 -13.46
CA LEU A 343 -8.72 8.13 -14.03
C LEU A 343 -8.50 8.42 -15.51
N CYS A 344 -7.25 8.68 -15.92
CA CYS A 344 -6.88 8.66 -17.33
C CYS A 344 -6.26 7.30 -17.62
N ILE A 345 -6.95 6.49 -18.44
CA ILE A 345 -6.42 5.23 -18.93
C ILE A 345 -5.78 5.52 -20.28
N GLU A 346 -4.46 5.44 -20.33
CA GLU A 346 -3.73 5.50 -21.57
C GLU A 346 -3.34 4.09 -21.99
N ALA A 347 -3.84 3.67 -23.15
CA ALA A 347 -3.54 2.37 -23.74
C ALA A 347 -2.59 2.57 -24.94
N SER A 348 -1.32 2.19 -24.79
CA SER A 348 -0.42 2.11 -25.94
C SER A 348 -0.79 0.89 -26.78
N ALA A 349 -1.54 1.09 -27.86
CA ALA A 349 -1.81 0.04 -28.83
C ALA A 349 -0.64 -0.04 -29.84
N CYS A 350 0.25 -1.02 -29.67
CA CYS A 350 1.12 -1.44 -30.75
C CYS A 350 0.26 -2.20 -31.78
N ILE A 351 -0.17 -1.51 -32.85
CA ILE A 351 -0.80 -2.17 -33.99
C ILE A 351 0.29 -2.98 -34.70
N PHE A 352 0.34 -4.28 -34.45
CA PHE A 352 0.99 -5.21 -35.37
C PHE A 352 0.13 -5.28 -36.62
N LEU A 353 0.58 -4.69 -37.73
CA LEU A 353 0.00 -4.93 -39.05
C LEU A 353 0.36 -6.35 -39.50
N ALA A 354 -0.31 -7.35 -38.92
CA ALA A 354 -0.34 -8.69 -39.47
C ALA A 354 -1.41 -8.71 -40.57
N GLY A 355 -0.97 -8.66 -41.82
CA GLY A 355 -1.87 -8.68 -42.98
C GLY A 355 -1.20 -9.33 -44.19
N CYS A 356 -1.20 -10.67 -44.22
CA CYS A 356 -1.57 -11.50 -45.39
C CYS A 356 -1.18 -12.97 -45.12
N SER A 357 -2.02 -13.67 -44.37
CA SER A 357 -2.13 -15.12 -44.46
C SER A 357 -3.26 -15.44 -45.43
N ASP A 358 -2.95 -15.49 -46.73
CA ASP A 358 -3.68 -16.30 -47.70
C ASP A 358 -2.84 -16.51 -48.96
N LEU A 359 -2.84 -17.76 -49.44
CA LEU A 359 -2.14 -18.36 -50.59
C LEU A 359 -0.70 -18.85 -50.33
N GLY A 360 -0.61 -20.15 -50.03
CA GLY A 360 0.63 -20.92 -50.16
C GLY A 360 1.17 -20.90 -51.58
N LYS A 361 2.20 -20.09 -51.82
CA LYS A 361 3.20 -20.26 -52.88
C LYS A 361 4.55 -19.73 -52.36
N PRO A 362 5.69 -20.37 -52.70
CA PRO A 362 7.00 -19.86 -52.35
C PRO A 362 7.25 -18.53 -53.08
N CYS A 363 7.77 -17.54 -52.35
CA CYS A 363 8.13 -16.24 -52.88
C CYS A 363 9.41 -16.36 -53.74
N GLU A 364 9.25 -16.49 -55.05
CA GLU A 364 10.26 -16.02 -56.00
C GLU A 364 10.12 -14.51 -56.17
N ALA A 365 11.26 -13.86 -56.42
CA ALA A 365 11.44 -12.42 -56.46
C ALA A 365 10.37 -11.69 -57.31
N ALA A 366 9.55 -10.88 -56.65
CA ALA A 366 8.63 -9.95 -57.32
C ALA A 366 8.83 -8.54 -56.76
N ASN A 367 8.95 -7.59 -57.70
CA ASN A 367 9.23 -6.18 -57.51
C ASN A 367 8.29 -5.49 -56.51
N MET A 368 8.84 -4.53 -55.74
CA MET A 368 8.12 -3.64 -54.83
C MET A 368 6.91 -2.98 -55.49
N PRO A 369 5.75 -2.89 -54.82
CA PRO A 369 4.66 -2.02 -55.25
C PRO A 369 4.92 -0.56 -54.85
N ASP A 370 4.41 0.34 -55.70
CA ASP A 370 4.43 1.80 -55.60
C ASP A 370 4.01 2.32 -54.20
N PRO A 371 4.80 3.22 -53.56
CA PRO A 371 4.48 3.86 -52.28
C PRO A 371 3.08 4.50 -52.21
N ARG A 372 2.48 4.86 -53.36
CA ARG A 372 1.16 5.50 -53.46
C ARG A 372 -0.03 4.55 -53.19
N TRP A 373 0.22 3.25 -53.01
CA TRP A 373 -0.85 2.32 -52.65
C TRP A 373 -1.20 2.38 -51.15
N MET A 374 -0.25 2.72 -50.28
CA MET A 374 -0.47 2.78 -48.83
C MET A 374 -1.25 4.03 -48.35
N GLU A 375 -1.15 5.16 -49.06
CA GLU A 375 -1.89 6.38 -48.69
C GLU A 375 -3.42 6.26 -48.82
N ARG A 376 -3.93 5.31 -49.63
CA ARG A 376 -5.36 5.22 -49.94
C ARG A 376 -6.22 4.44 -48.94
N LYS A 377 -5.63 3.80 -47.92
CA LYS A 377 -6.39 2.99 -46.94
C LYS A 377 -6.43 3.54 -45.50
N ALA A 378 -5.76 4.65 -45.21
CA ALA A 378 -5.69 5.22 -43.86
C ALA A 378 -6.91 6.10 -43.46
N SER A 379 -7.94 6.23 -44.32
CA SER A 379 -9.03 7.20 -44.14
C SER A 379 -10.42 6.57 -43.95
N ARG A 380 -10.60 5.77 -42.89
CA ARG A 380 -11.95 5.46 -42.37
C ARG A 380 -12.00 5.58 -40.85
N PRO A 381 -12.67 6.60 -40.28
CA PRO A 381 -12.97 6.64 -38.86
C PRO A 381 -14.11 5.65 -38.53
N ALA A 382 -13.95 4.91 -37.43
CA ALA A 382 -15.05 4.16 -36.82
C ALA A 382 -15.73 5.05 -35.78
N GLU A 383 -17.02 5.35 -35.98
CA GLU A 383 -17.84 6.16 -35.07
C GLU A 383 -18.44 5.25 -33.99
N ILE A 384 -18.11 5.48 -32.71
CA ILE A 384 -18.76 4.84 -31.57
C ILE A 384 -19.57 5.91 -30.83
N ARG A 385 -20.89 5.78 -30.76
CA ARG A 385 -21.78 6.66 -29.99
C ARG A 385 -22.04 6.08 -28.60
N LEU A 386 -21.85 6.90 -27.56
CA LEU A 386 -22.23 6.61 -26.17
C LEU A 386 -23.41 7.49 -25.72
N PRO A 387 -24.27 7.01 -24.79
CA PRO A 387 -25.45 7.73 -24.35
C PRO A 387 -25.09 8.92 -23.44
N ARG A 388 -25.81 10.02 -23.65
CA ARG A 388 -25.76 11.24 -22.84
C ARG A 388 -26.38 10.94 -21.48
N HIS A 389 -25.59 10.85 -20.41
CA HIS A 389 -25.90 11.27 -19.03
C HIS A 389 -24.79 10.76 -18.12
N SER A 390 -23.69 11.53 -18.00
CA SER A 390 -22.66 11.58 -16.95
C SER A 390 -21.37 12.11 -17.57
N ALA A 391 -20.88 13.27 -17.16
CA ALA A 391 -19.63 13.82 -17.66
C ALA A 391 -18.44 13.07 -17.05
N ILE A 392 -17.97 12.03 -17.74
CA ILE A 392 -16.67 11.40 -17.55
C ILE A 392 -15.88 11.68 -18.83
N VAL A 393 -14.76 12.38 -18.71
CA VAL A 393 -13.86 12.62 -19.84
C VAL A 393 -12.94 11.41 -19.96
N LEU A 394 -13.36 10.42 -20.74
CA LEU A 394 -12.50 9.31 -21.14
C LEU A 394 -11.68 9.77 -22.36
N LYS A 395 -10.44 10.20 -22.15
CA LYS A 395 -9.51 10.52 -23.24
C LYS A 395 -8.73 9.24 -23.60
N LEU A 396 -9.13 8.59 -24.69
CA LEU A 396 -8.43 7.44 -25.24
C LEU A 396 -7.34 7.95 -26.21
N TYR A 397 -6.07 7.82 -25.85
CA TYR A 397 -4.95 8.13 -26.74
C TYR A 397 -4.42 6.84 -27.36
N ILE A 398 -4.48 6.73 -28.68
CA ILE A 398 -3.90 5.62 -29.45
C ILE A 398 -2.60 6.13 -30.06
N GLN A 399 -1.46 5.69 -29.53
CA GLN A 399 -0.15 5.98 -30.10
C GLN A 399 0.33 4.77 -30.90
N VAL A 400 0.42 4.92 -32.23
CA VAL A 400 0.87 3.87 -33.14
C VAL A 400 2.39 3.86 -33.17
N ALA A 401 3.00 2.77 -32.68
CA ALA A 401 4.43 2.52 -32.82
C ALA A 401 4.64 1.40 -33.87
N CYS A 402 5.29 1.73 -34.99
CA CYS A 402 5.73 0.74 -35.98
C CYS A 402 7.00 0.04 -35.49
N ARG A 403 6.98 -1.29 -35.48
CA ARG A 403 8.15 -2.13 -35.21
C ARG A 403 8.70 -2.60 -36.55
N CYS A 404 9.89 -2.16 -36.94
CA CYS A 404 10.63 -2.78 -38.05
C CYS A 404 11.29 -4.04 -37.50
N SER A 405 10.91 -5.20 -38.04
CA SER A 405 11.55 -6.50 -37.81
C SER A 405 12.74 -6.68 -38.74
#